data_AF-A0A345ZUA7-F1
#
_entry.id   AF-A0A345ZUA7-F1
#
_cell.length_a   1.000
_cell.length_b   1.000
_cell.length_c   1.000
_cell.angle_alpha   90.00
_cell.angle_beta   90.00
_cell.angle_gamma   90.00
#
_symmetry.space_group_name_H-M   'P 1'
#
loop_
_entity.id
_entity.type
_entity.pdbx_description
1 polymer ?
#
loop_
_entity_poly.entity_id
_entity_poly.type
_entity_poly.pdbx_seq_one_letter_code
_entity_poly.pdbx_strand_id
1 'polypeptide(L)'
;MSNDIVNLRLRSADFTGADSVEAFREVYGRAIMRLEIDPSPDHPLEVDFTIKAVPGFSFATGTMSPTVNRHPPSLIDSDDIVLVYAPEGCGTISQMGRETQIAGGAATFASDAEAGVFQGHSPAKLYNFRFTRKMLSGMLVDIDAAIARPIAPGNTALWLLTRYASVMSDLDALATPALRSTIVTHMHDLAALLLGPGPDGIHVAGRRGVRAACARRSCARSNRTSKETSRRAT
;
A
#
# COMPACT_ATOMS: atom_id res chain seq x y z
N MET A 1 20.62 -17.19 5.37
CA MET A 1 19.45 -16.31 5.14
C MET A 1 19.80 -15.45 3.94
N SER A 2 19.13 -15.65 2.81
CA SER A 2 19.41 -14.87 1.61
C SER A 2 19.19 -13.38 1.89
N ASN A 3 20.13 -12.57 1.43
CA ASN A 3 20.16 -11.13 1.62
C ASN A 3 19.80 -10.41 0.31
N ASP A 4 19.15 -11.16 -0.60
CA ASP A 4 18.93 -10.75 -1.97
C ASP A 4 17.86 -9.65 -1.99
N ILE A 5 18.20 -8.60 -2.71
CA ILE A 5 17.28 -7.51 -3.00
C ILE A 5 16.69 -7.82 -4.37
N VAL A 6 15.37 -7.85 -4.45
CA VAL A 6 14.67 -7.93 -5.73
C VAL A 6 14.36 -6.51 -6.17
N ASN A 7 14.66 -6.19 -7.43
CA ASN A 7 14.19 -5.00 -8.11
C ASN A 7 13.74 -5.42 -9.51
N LEU A 8 12.42 -5.45 -9.70
CA LEU A 8 11.79 -5.91 -10.93
C LEU A 8 10.86 -4.82 -11.43
N ARG A 9 10.99 -4.45 -12.71
CA ARG A 9 9.95 -3.69 -13.40
C ARG A 9 9.22 -4.61 -14.36
N LEU A 10 7.90 -4.54 -14.35
CA LEU A 10 7.06 -5.35 -15.19
C LEU A 10 6.04 -4.47 -15.90
N ARG A 11 5.98 -4.56 -17.22
CA ARG A 11 5.00 -3.85 -18.05
C ARG A 11 4.24 -4.81 -18.92
N SER A 12 2.92 -4.64 -19.05
CA SER A 12 2.14 -5.46 -19.99
C SER A 12 2.62 -5.27 -21.44
N ALA A 13 3.11 -4.08 -21.78
CA ALA A 13 3.69 -3.77 -23.09
C ALA A 13 4.99 -4.55 -23.41
N ASP A 14 5.66 -5.15 -22.42
CA ASP A 14 6.84 -5.99 -22.66
C ASP A 14 6.45 -7.40 -23.18
N PHE A 15 5.17 -7.77 -23.08
CA PHE A 15 4.62 -9.01 -23.64
C PHE A 15 4.03 -8.72 -25.02
N THR A 16 4.47 -9.46 -26.03
CA THR A 16 4.05 -9.26 -27.43
C THR A 16 3.54 -10.56 -28.05
N GLY A 17 2.74 -10.43 -29.11
CA GLY A 17 2.11 -11.57 -29.78
C GLY A 17 0.69 -11.87 -29.30
N ALA A 18 0.09 -12.91 -29.89
CA ALA A 18 -1.32 -13.27 -29.65
C ALA A 18 -1.60 -13.71 -28.21
N ASP A 19 -0.62 -14.31 -27.54
CA ASP A 19 -0.74 -14.86 -26.18
C ASP A 19 -0.23 -13.90 -25.09
N SER A 20 -0.01 -12.62 -25.43
CA SER A 20 0.63 -11.64 -24.53
C SER A 20 -0.09 -11.47 -23.19
N VAL A 21 -1.42 -11.45 -23.21
CA VAL A 21 -2.25 -11.35 -22.00
C VAL A 21 -2.10 -12.58 -21.12
N GLU A 22 -2.05 -13.78 -21.71
CA GLU A 22 -1.92 -15.01 -20.94
C GLU A 22 -0.51 -15.17 -20.38
N ALA A 23 0.51 -14.82 -21.17
CA ALA A 23 1.90 -14.77 -20.69
C ALA A 23 2.05 -13.79 -19.53
N PHE A 24 1.41 -12.62 -19.59
CA PHE A 24 1.37 -11.67 -18.48
C PHE A 24 0.68 -12.26 -17.25
N ARG A 25 -0.48 -12.92 -17.41
CA ARG A 25 -1.21 -13.56 -16.30
C ARG A 25 -0.39 -14.63 -15.61
N GLU A 26 0.33 -15.46 -16.37
CA GLU A 26 1.21 -16.47 -15.81
C GLU A 26 2.36 -15.85 -15.03
N VAL A 27 3.09 -14.92 -15.64
CA VAL A 27 4.33 -14.38 -15.08
C VAL A 27 4.04 -13.39 -13.94
N TYR A 28 3.21 -12.37 -14.18
CA TYR A 28 2.92 -11.35 -13.17
C TYR A 28 1.85 -11.81 -12.20
N GLY A 29 0.72 -12.30 -12.72
CA GLY A 29 -0.41 -12.73 -11.91
C GLY A 29 -0.05 -13.90 -11.02
N ARG A 30 0.08 -15.10 -11.61
CA ARG A 30 0.19 -16.36 -10.86
C ARG A 30 1.56 -16.61 -10.25
N ALA A 31 2.64 -16.31 -10.97
CA ALA A 31 3.99 -16.60 -10.48
C ALA A 31 4.49 -15.58 -9.46
N ILE A 32 4.21 -14.28 -9.66
CA ILE A 32 4.72 -13.20 -8.80
C ILE A 32 3.70 -12.75 -7.75
N MET A 33 2.49 -12.36 -8.18
CA MET A 33 1.50 -11.75 -7.29
C MET A 33 0.58 -12.75 -6.59
N ARG A 34 0.55 -14.01 -7.06
CA ARG A 34 -0.42 -15.05 -6.66
C ARG A 34 -1.87 -14.69 -6.96
N LEU A 35 -2.10 -13.97 -8.06
CA LEU A 35 -3.42 -13.51 -8.47
C LEU A 35 -3.78 -14.04 -9.86
N GLU A 36 -5.05 -14.33 -10.06
CA GLU A 36 -5.66 -14.42 -11.39
C GLU A 36 -6.12 -13.01 -11.79
N ILE A 37 -5.60 -12.49 -12.90
CA ILE A 37 -5.83 -11.11 -13.33
C ILE A 37 -6.59 -11.11 -14.64
N ASP A 38 -7.82 -10.60 -14.63
CA ASP A 38 -8.63 -10.42 -15.83
C ASP A 38 -8.79 -8.94 -16.15
N PRO A 39 -8.51 -8.48 -17.38
CA PRO A 39 -8.89 -7.15 -17.81
C PRO A 39 -10.41 -6.98 -17.72
N SER A 40 -10.86 -5.81 -17.30
CA SER A 40 -12.29 -5.49 -17.35
C SER A 40 -12.79 -5.50 -18.81
N PRO A 41 -14.07 -5.79 -19.05
CA PRO A 41 -14.68 -5.64 -20.37
C PRO A 41 -14.38 -4.24 -20.93
N ASP A 42 -14.13 -4.17 -22.23
CA ASP A 42 -13.87 -2.93 -22.98
C ASP A 42 -12.58 -2.16 -22.61
N HIS A 43 -11.75 -2.69 -21.70
CA HIS A 43 -10.47 -2.09 -21.35
C HIS A 43 -9.29 -3.00 -21.69
N PRO A 44 -8.30 -2.54 -22.48
CA PRO A 44 -7.08 -3.31 -22.69
C PRO A 44 -6.29 -3.44 -21.39
N LEU A 45 -5.48 -4.49 -21.30
CA LEU A 45 -4.58 -4.72 -20.17
C LEU A 45 -3.37 -3.77 -20.25
N GLU A 46 -3.37 -2.75 -19.42
CA GLU A 46 -2.26 -1.81 -19.29
C GLU A 46 -1.74 -1.86 -17.86
N VAL A 47 -0.50 -2.33 -17.71
CA VAL A 47 0.15 -2.49 -16.42
C VAL A 47 1.59 -2.00 -16.52
N ASP A 48 2.04 -1.21 -15.55
CA ASP A 48 3.44 -0.85 -15.35
C ASP A 48 3.71 -0.76 -13.84
N PHE A 49 4.37 -1.78 -13.30
CA PHE A 49 4.74 -1.83 -11.89
C PHE A 49 6.24 -1.97 -11.72
N THR A 50 6.74 -1.31 -10.69
CA THR A 50 8.05 -1.61 -10.09
C THR A 50 7.83 -2.32 -8.77
N ILE A 51 8.43 -3.49 -8.62
CA ILE A 51 8.40 -4.34 -7.43
C ILE A 51 9.78 -4.33 -6.81
N LYS A 52 9.82 -4.10 -5.51
CA LYS A 52 11.04 -4.22 -4.71
C LYS A 52 10.79 -5.13 -3.52
N ALA A 53 11.73 -6.03 -3.27
CA ALA A 53 11.67 -6.92 -2.11
C ALA A 53 13.00 -6.96 -1.39
N VAL A 54 12.90 -7.03 -0.07
CA VAL A 54 13.97 -7.36 0.87
C VAL A 54 13.44 -8.43 1.83
N PRO A 55 14.30 -9.17 2.54
CA PRO A 55 13.82 -10.15 3.52
C PRO A 55 12.84 -9.52 4.53
N GLY A 56 11.63 -10.05 4.59
CA GLY A 56 10.56 -9.62 5.50
C GLY A 56 9.66 -8.49 5.00
N PHE A 57 9.93 -7.89 3.83
CA PHE A 57 9.11 -6.79 3.32
C PHE A 57 9.24 -6.65 1.80
N SER A 58 8.13 -6.45 1.12
CA SER A 58 8.14 -6.07 -0.30
C SER A 58 7.09 -5.02 -0.59
N PHE A 59 7.29 -4.28 -1.67
CA PHE A 59 6.30 -3.33 -2.15
C PHE A 59 6.30 -3.25 -3.66
N ALA A 60 5.14 -2.94 -4.22
CA ALA A 60 4.94 -2.69 -5.63
C ALA A 60 4.27 -1.33 -5.82
N THR A 61 4.78 -0.52 -6.73
CA THR A 61 4.18 0.77 -7.11
C THR A 61 4.04 0.84 -8.62
N GLY A 62 2.89 1.30 -9.09
CA GLY A 62 2.64 1.31 -10.52
C GLY A 62 1.29 1.85 -10.92
N THR A 63 0.97 1.67 -12.19
CA THR A 63 -0.32 1.97 -12.78
C THR A 63 -0.96 0.70 -13.34
N MET A 64 -2.28 0.64 -13.28
CA MET A 64 -3.06 -0.49 -13.79
C MET A 64 -4.36 0.01 -14.42
N SER A 65 -4.73 -0.53 -15.58
CA SER A 65 -6.08 -0.39 -16.13
C SER A 65 -7.11 -1.16 -15.29
N PRO A 66 -8.42 -0.91 -15.47
CA PRO A 66 -9.45 -1.67 -14.76
C PRO A 66 -9.30 -3.18 -14.97
N THR A 67 -9.24 -3.93 -13.87
CA THR A 67 -9.04 -5.39 -13.84
C THR A 67 -9.83 -6.02 -12.70
N VAL A 68 -10.17 -7.30 -12.85
CA VAL A 68 -10.60 -8.18 -11.76
C VAL A 68 -9.40 -9.02 -11.34
N ASN A 69 -8.96 -8.84 -10.10
CA ASN A 69 -7.84 -9.57 -9.53
C ASN A 69 -8.38 -10.52 -8.48
N ARG A 70 -8.29 -11.82 -8.71
CA ARG A 70 -8.77 -12.85 -7.78
C ARG A 70 -7.59 -13.53 -7.11
N HIS A 71 -7.69 -13.67 -5.79
CA HIS A 71 -6.82 -14.52 -5.00
C HIS A 71 -7.61 -15.80 -4.66
N PRO A 72 -7.51 -16.86 -5.48
CA PRO A 72 -8.25 -18.09 -5.22
C PRO A 72 -7.55 -18.94 -4.14
N PRO A 73 -8.29 -19.86 -3.48
CA PRO A 73 -7.71 -20.77 -2.50
C PRO A 73 -6.52 -21.61 -3.03
N SER A 74 -6.50 -21.89 -4.33
CA SER A 74 -5.43 -22.65 -5.00
C SER A 74 -4.10 -21.91 -5.11
N LEU A 75 -4.09 -20.58 -4.94
CA LEU A 75 -2.88 -19.75 -5.03
C LEU A 75 -2.39 -19.24 -3.67
N ILE A 76 -3.05 -19.62 -2.57
CA ILE A 76 -2.63 -19.28 -1.21
C ILE A 76 -1.32 -20.01 -0.88
N ASP A 77 -0.23 -19.25 -0.69
CA ASP A 77 1.08 -19.78 -0.30
C ASP A 77 1.74 -19.01 0.85
N SER A 78 1.06 -18.00 1.40
CA SER A 78 1.56 -17.09 2.45
C SER A 78 0.45 -16.70 3.42
N ASP A 79 0.81 -16.16 4.58
CA ASP A 79 -0.12 -15.55 5.54
C ASP A 79 0.10 -14.03 5.70
N ASP A 80 0.92 -13.45 4.84
CA ASP A 80 1.33 -12.06 4.85
C ASP A 80 0.15 -11.08 4.73
N ILE A 81 0.40 -9.85 5.17
CA ILE A 81 -0.58 -8.77 5.16
C ILE A 81 -0.22 -7.79 4.06
N VAL A 82 -1.17 -7.49 3.17
CA VAL A 82 -0.98 -6.58 2.04
C VAL A 82 -1.78 -5.31 2.24
N LEU A 83 -1.12 -4.16 2.36
CA LEU A 83 -1.78 -2.86 2.27
C LEU A 83 -1.99 -2.52 0.79
N VAL A 84 -3.25 -2.35 0.39
CA VAL A 84 -3.66 -1.87 -0.94
C VAL A 84 -4.03 -0.40 -0.83
N TYR A 85 -3.27 0.47 -1.49
CA TYR A 85 -3.49 1.91 -1.49
C TYR A 85 -3.61 2.46 -2.91
N ALA A 86 -4.70 3.20 -3.18
CA ALA A 86 -4.97 3.82 -4.46
C ALA A 86 -5.12 5.35 -4.32
N PRO A 87 -4.04 6.15 -4.45
CA PRO A 87 -4.13 7.62 -4.46
C PRO A 87 -4.93 8.17 -5.63
N GLU A 88 -4.94 7.47 -6.76
CA GLU A 88 -5.66 7.83 -7.98
C GLU A 88 -6.43 6.62 -8.48
N GLY A 89 -7.64 6.85 -9.00
CA GLY A 89 -8.57 5.80 -9.41
C GLY A 89 -9.44 5.28 -8.27
N CYS A 90 -10.15 4.19 -8.54
CA CYS A 90 -11.02 3.54 -7.57
C CYS A 90 -11.17 2.04 -7.83
N GLY A 91 -11.48 1.31 -6.76
CA GLY A 91 -11.73 -0.12 -6.79
C GLY A 91 -12.50 -0.59 -5.57
N THR A 92 -12.79 -1.87 -5.52
CA THR A 92 -13.44 -2.54 -4.38
C THR A 92 -12.62 -3.77 -4.00
N ILE A 93 -12.36 -3.95 -2.71
CA ILE A 93 -11.83 -5.20 -2.18
C ILE A 93 -12.94 -5.98 -1.48
N SER A 94 -13.00 -7.28 -1.72
CA SER A 94 -13.95 -8.19 -1.07
C SER A 94 -13.19 -9.40 -0.53
N GLN A 95 -13.12 -9.55 0.81
CA GLN A 95 -12.36 -10.60 1.48
C GLN A 95 -12.90 -10.84 2.90
N MET A 96 -12.90 -12.08 3.38
CA MET A 96 -13.42 -12.46 4.71
C MET A 96 -14.85 -11.96 4.98
N GLY A 97 -15.74 -12.06 3.99
CA GLY A 97 -17.13 -11.62 4.09
C GLY A 97 -17.32 -10.10 4.23
N ARG A 98 -16.27 -9.31 4.03
CA ARG A 98 -16.28 -7.84 4.05
C ARG A 98 -16.01 -7.30 2.67
N GLU A 99 -16.61 -6.15 2.39
CA GLU A 99 -16.37 -5.38 1.18
C GLU A 99 -16.02 -3.94 1.54
N THR A 100 -14.96 -3.41 0.93
CA THR A 100 -14.51 -2.03 1.13
C THR A 100 -14.19 -1.38 -0.21
N GLN A 101 -14.77 -0.21 -0.43
CA GLN A 101 -14.41 0.65 -1.55
C GLN A 101 -13.12 1.40 -1.26
N ILE A 102 -12.20 1.38 -2.22
CA ILE A 102 -10.98 2.17 -2.24
C ILE A 102 -11.18 3.29 -3.26
N ALA A 103 -11.37 4.52 -2.80
CA ALA A 103 -11.53 5.70 -3.65
C ALA A 103 -11.01 6.96 -2.93
N GLY A 104 -10.66 7.99 -3.70
CA GLY A 104 -10.26 9.29 -3.15
C GLY A 104 -9.00 9.22 -2.25
N GLY A 105 -8.07 8.32 -2.55
CA GLY A 105 -6.88 8.13 -1.73
C GLY A 105 -7.10 7.35 -0.43
N ALA A 106 -8.15 6.53 -0.37
CA ALA A 106 -8.30 5.55 0.70
C ALA A 106 -7.34 4.36 0.52
N ALA A 107 -7.13 3.61 1.59
CA ALA A 107 -6.40 2.35 1.58
C ALA A 107 -7.17 1.27 2.35
N THR A 108 -6.72 0.03 2.26
CA THR A 108 -7.24 -1.08 3.06
C THR A 108 -6.20 -2.19 3.15
N PHE A 109 -6.32 -3.06 4.16
CA PHE A 109 -5.48 -4.25 4.25
C PHE A 109 -6.21 -5.47 3.67
N ALA A 110 -5.43 -6.36 3.06
CA ALA A 110 -5.79 -7.70 2.61
C ALA A 110 -4.89 -8.73 3.31
N SER A 111 -5.36 -9.96 3.40
CA SER A 111 -4.62 -11.10 3.92
C SER A 111 -4.29 -12.06 2.79
N ASP A 112 -3.02 -12.41 2.61
CA ASP A 112 -2.58 -13.44 1.67
C ASP A 112 -2.92 -14.86 2.19
N ALA A 113 -3.42 -15.02 3.43
CA ALA A 113 -3.97 -16.29 3.93
C ALA A 113 -5.43 -16.56 3.50
N GLU A 114 -6.09 -15.58 2.87
CA GLU A 114 -7.53 -15.61 2.63
C GLU A 114 -7.86 -15.40 1.16
N ALA A 115 -8.84 -16.14 0.66
CA ALA A 115 -9.35 -15.91 -0.68
C ALA A 115 -10.06 -14.56 -0.77
N GLY A 116 -9.89 -13.85 -1.89
CA GLY A 116 -10.44 -12.51 -2.04
C GLY A 116 -10.45 -12.02 -3.47
N VAL A 117 -11.12 -10.88 -3.68
CA VAL A 117 -11.21 -10.22 -4.98
C VAL A 117 -10.91 -8.74 -4.82
N PHE A 118 -10.05 -8.20 -5.68
CA PHE A 118 -9.92 -6.77 -5.91
C PHE A 118 -10.44 -6.43 -7.31
N GLN A 119 -11.50 -5.64 -7.37
CA GLN A 119 -12.10 -5.14 -8.60
C GLN A 119 -11.67 -3.68 -8.81
N GLY A 120 -10.83 -3.43 -9.81
CA GLY A 120 -10.53 -2.06 -10.27
C GLY A 120 -11.65 -1.55 -11.17
N HIS A 121 -12.14 -0.34 -10.90
CA HIS A 121 -13.25 0.30 -11.63
C HIS A 121 -12.79 1.42 -12.56
N SER A 122 -11.56 1.91 -12.39
CA SER A 122 -10.94 2.95 -13.24
C SER A 122 -9.44 2.71 -13.33
N PRO A 123 -8.75 3.29 -14.34
CA PRO A 123 -7.29 3.34 -14.34
C PRO A 123 -6.79 3.92 -13.02
N ALA A 124 -5.88 3.22 -12.37
CA ALA A 124 -5.48 3.52 -11.01
C ALA A 124 -3.95 3.57 -10.88
N LYS A 125 -3.49 4.43 -9.97
CA LYS A 125 -2.13 4.37 -9.43
C LYS A 125 -2.19 3.60 -8.13
N LEU A 126 -1.39 2.55 -7.99
CA LEU A 126 -1.43 1.65 -6.84
C LEU A 126 -0.09 1.60 -6.11
N TYR A 127 -0.20 1.48 -4.79
CA TYR A 127 0.88 1.10 -3.89
C TYR A 127 0.41 -0.13 -3.13
N ASN A 128 1.13 -1.24 -3.31
CA ASN A 128 0.92 -2.46 -2.56
C ASN A 128 2.12 -2.69 -1.65
N PHE A 129 1.89 -2.85 -0.36
CA PHE A 129 2.94 -3.14 0.60
C PHE A 129 2.66 -4.47 1.28
N ARG A 130 3.56 -5.44 1.14
CA ARG A 130 3.45 -6.75 1.77
C ARG A 130 4.35 -6.80 3.01
N PHE A 131 3.72 -7.11 4.13
CA PHE A 131 4.33 -7.21 5.45
C PHE A 131 4.23 -8.64 5.96
N THR A 132 5.29 -9.12 6.62
CA THR A 132 5.22 -10.45 7.22
C THR A 132 4.29 -10.45 8.42
N ARG A 133 3.32 -11.36 8.43
CA ARG A 133 2.38 -11.49 9.55
C ARG A 133 3.12 -11.72 10.86
N LYS A 134 4.15 -12.57 10.84
CA LYS A 134 5.01 -12.87 12.00
C LYS A 134 5.54 -11.62 12.71
N MET A 135 5.97 -10.59 11.97
CA MET A 135 6.49 -9.35 12.57
C MET A 135 5.36 -8.49 13.16
N LEU A 136 4.18 -8.49 12.54
CA LEU A 136 3.00 -7.74 13.00
C LEU A 136 2.34 -8.40 14.22
N SER A 137 2.32 -9.74 14.31
CA SER A 137 1.71 -10.47 15.42
C SER A 137 2.39 -10.20 16.78
N GLY A 138 3.63 -9.72 16.78
CA GLY A 138 4.29 -9.27 18.00
C GLY A 138 3.82 -7.90 18.50
N MET A 139 3.08 -7.15 17.68
CA MET A 139 2.67 -5.75 17.94
C MET A 139 1.16 -5.59 18.13
N LEU A 140 0.35 -6.52 17.59
CA LEU A 140 -1.09 -6.40 17.48
C LEU A 140 -1.78 -7.66 18.04
N VAL A 141 -2.95 -7.44 18.66
CA VAL A 141 -3.76 -8.53 19.23
C VAL A 141 -4.59 -9.23 18.16
N ASP A 142 -5.19 -8.46 17.24
CA ASP A 142 -6.05 -8.98 16.18
C ASP A 142 -5.80 -8.21 14.88
N ILE A 143 -5.03 -8.82 13.98
CA ILE A 143 -4.74 -8.27 12.64
C ILE A 143 -5.96 -8.43 11.73
N ASP A 144 -6.69 -9.52 11.89
CA ASP A 144 -7.76 -9.94 10.99
C ASP A 144 -8.98 -9.00 11.11
N ALA A 145 -9.19 -8.40 12.28
CA ALA A 145 -10.19 -7.35 12.48
C ALA A 145 -10.04 -6.14 11.53
N ALA A 146 -8.82 -5.81 11.10
CA ALA A 146 -8.55 -4.66 10.23
C ALA A 146 -8.59 -4.98 8.73
N ILE A 147 -8.63 -6.26 8.35
CA ILE A 147 -8.68 -6.69 6.94
C ILE A 147 -9.98 -6.22 6.28
N ALA A 148 -9.89 -5.80 5.02
CA ALA A 148 -10.99 -5.28 4.22
C ALA A 148 -11.82 -4.20 4.97
N ARG A 149 -11.15 -3.36 5.77
CA ARG A 149 -11.70 -2.14 6.39
C ARG A 149 -11.08 -0.89 5.76
N PRO A 150 -11.83 0.20 5.62
CA PRO A 150 -11.30 1.41 5.02
C PRO A 150 -10.33 2.12 5.97
N ILE A 151 -9.19 2.54 5.42
CA ILE A 151 -8.27 3.49 6.01
C ILE A 151 -8.52 4.84 5.34
N ALA A 152 -8.87 5.84 6.15
CA ALA A 152 -9.22 7.16 5.65
C ALA A 152 -8.02 7.83 4.93
N PRO A 153 -8.29 8.61 3.87
CA PRO A 153 -7.28 9.46 3.25
C PRO A 153 -6.64 10.42 4.26
N GLY A 154 -5.39 10.81 4.02
CA GLY A 154 -4.67 11.77 4.88
C GLY A 154 -4.13 11.19 6.19
N ASN A 155 -4.20 9.87 6.39
CA ASN A 155 -3.52 9.22 7.50
C ASN A 155 -1.99 9.43 7.40
N THR A 156 -1.38 9.97 8.46
CA THR A 156 0.06 10.29 8.49
C THR A 156 0.95 9.06 8.32
N ALA A 157 0.58 7.90 8.88
CA ALA A 157 1.36 6.68 8.74
C ALA A 157 1.32 6.16 7.29
N LEU A 158 0.16 6.23 6.63
CA LEU A 158 0.03 5.91 5.21
C LEU A 158 0.88 6.83 4.33
N TRP A 159 0.85 8.13 4.61
CA TRP A 159 1.71 9.09 3.93
C TRP A 159 3.20 8.77 4.13
N LEU A 160 3.63 8.48 5.35
CA LEU A 160 5.02 8.10 5.64
C LEU A 160 5.44 6.83 4.88
N LEU A 161 4.61 5.77 4.85
CA LEU A 161 4.88 4.55 4.08
C LEU A 161 5.19 4.86 2.62
N THR A 162 4.37 5.70 1.98
CA THR A 162 4.58 6.09 0.58
C THR A 162 5.86 6.90 0.36
N ARG A 163 6.24 7.75 1.34
CA ARG A 163 7.51 8.49 1.30
C ARG A 163 8.71 7.56 1.45
N TYR A 164 8.64 6.58 2.34
CA TYR A 164 9.69 5.57 2.48
C TYR A 164 9.81 4.71 1.22
N ALA A 165 8.71 4.31 0.59
CA ALA A 165 8.70 3.59 -0.68
C ALA A 165 9.46 4.37 -1.77
N SER A 166 9.24 5.69 -1.85
CA SER A 166 9.94 6.57 -2.78
C SER A 166 11.45 6.67 -2.48
N VAL A 167 11.86 6.62 -1.21
CA VAL A 167 13.30 6.61 -0.84
C VAL A 167 13.93 5.26 -1.16
N MET A 168 13.25 4.15 -0.85
CA MET A 168 13.69 2.80 -1.21
C MET A 168 13.70 2.54 -2.73
N SER A 169 13.08 3.43 -3.51
CA SER A 169 13.19 3.40 -4.96
C SER A 169 14.62 3.69 -5.43
N ASP A 170 15.44 4.35 -4.61
CA ASP A 170 16.87 4.51 -4.78
C ASP A 170 17.63 3.32 -4.16
N LEU A 171 18.41 2.57 -4.95
CA LEU A 171 19.06 1.32 -4.52
C LEU A 171 20.12 1.56 -3.44
N ASP A 172 20.72 2.74 -3.40
CA ASP A 172 21.73 3.10 -2.40
C ASP A 172 21.13 3.16 -0.98
N ALA A 173 19.82 3.44 -0.86
CA ALA A 173 19.11 3.44 0.42
C ALA A 173 19.03 2.04 1.07
N LEU A 174 19.33 0.97 0.31
CA LEU A 174 19.36 -0.40 0.79
C LEU A 174 20.77 -0.98 0.81
N ALA A 175 21.82 -0.17 0.70
CA ALA A 175 23.19 -0.64 0.51
C ALA A 175 23.69 -1.59 1.62
N THR A 176 23.35 -1.33 2.89
CA THR A 176 23.84 -2.13 4.02
C THR A 176 22.74 -3.01 4.65
N PRO A 177 23.06 -4.24 5.10
CA PRO A 177 22.09 -5.10 5.79
C PRO A 177 21.47 -4.46 7.03
N ALA A 178 22.25 -3.69 7.80
CA ALA A 178 21.77 -2.99 8.99
C ALA A 178 20.70 -1.95 8.63
N LEU A 179 20.95 -1.12 7.61
CA LEU A 179 19.99 -0.13 7.14
C LEU A 179 18.72 -0.79 6.61
N ARG A 180 18.85 -1.89 5.86
CA ARG A 180 17.70 -2.69 5.41
C ARG A 180 16.84 -3.14 6.59
N SER A 181 17.45 -3.75 7.60
CA SER A 181 16.71 -4.19 8.79
C SER A 181 15.99 -3.04 9.50
N THR A 182 16.63 -1.87 9.63
CA THR A 182 16.00 -0.69 10.24
C THR A 182 14.80 -0.21 9.44
N ILE A 183 14.91 -0.13 8.12
CA ILE A 183 13.79 0.26 7.25
C ILE A 183 12.65 -0.75 7.37
N VAL A 184 12.94 -2.05 7.28
CA VAL A 184 11.92 -3.11 7.39
C VAL A 184 11.16 -3.00 8.71
N THR A 185 11.85 -2.85 9.85
CA THR A 185 11.20 -2.63 11.14
C THR A 185 10.30 -1.40 11.12
N HIS A 186 10.79 -0.27 10.58
CA HIS A 186 10.01 0.96 10.56
C HIS A 186 8.77 0.87 9.66
N MET A 187 8.85 0.15 8.54
CA MET A 187 7.70 -0.12 7.68
C MET A 187 6.64 -0.95 8.42
N HIS A 188 7.06 -1.96 9.20
CA HIS A 188 6.14 -2.74 10.03
C HIS A 188 5.53 -1.93 11.18
N ASP A 189 6.31 -1.04 11.82
CA ASP A 189 5.79 -0.14 12.85
C ASP A 189 4.69 0.78 12.28
N LEU A 190 4.91 1.34 11.07
CA LEU A 190 3.91 2.16 10.39
C LEU A 190 2.66 1.35 9.99
N ALA A 191 2.83 0.11 9.53
CA ALA A 191 1.71 -0.77 9.25
C ALA A 191 0.92 -1.10 10.54
N ALA A 192 1.60 -1.36 11.65
CA ALA A 192 0.97 -1.59 12.94
C ALA A 192 0.16 -0.38 13.42
N LEU A 193 0.63 0.85 13.17
CA LEU A 193 -0.15 2.07 13.43
C LEU A 193 -1.41 2.19 12.57
N LEU A 194 -1.40 1.64 11.34
CA LEU A 194 -2.57 1.61 10.46
C LEU A 194 -3.56 0.49 10.82
N LEU A 195 -3.06 -0.63 11.36
CA LEU A 195 -3.84 -1.78 11.80
C LEU A 195 -4.41 -1.61 13.23
N GLY A 196 -3.71 -0.85 14.06
CA GLY A 196 -4.10 -0.52 15.43
C GLY A 196 -5.43 0.22 15.51
N PRO A 197 -6.09 0.22 16.67
CA PRO A 197 -7.52 0.46 16.75
C PRO A 197 -7.88 1.81 16.15
N GLY A 198 -8.77 1.78 15.15
CA GLY A 198 -9.41 2.95 14.56
C GLY A 198 -10.06 3.84 15.64
N PRO A 199 -10.55 5.03 15.25
CA PRO A 199 -10.59 6.29 16.02
C PRO A 199 -11.15 6.33 17.47
N ASP A 200 -11.62 5.23 18.04
CA ASP A 200 -12.02 5.09 19.45
C ASP A 200 -11.01 4.29 20.31
N GLY A 201 -9.87 3.87 19.75
CA GLY A 201 -8.84 3.10 20.46
C GLY A 201 -7.77 3.93 21.16
N ILE A 202 -8.12 4.51 22.30
CA ILE A 202 -7.18 5.19 23.20
C ILE A 202 -6.13 4.20 23.76
N HIS A 203 -4.85 4.61 23.68
CA HIS A 203 -3.65 4.10 24.37
C HIS A 203 -3.22 2.64 24.12
N VAL A 204 -2.15 2.43 23.33
CA VAL A 204 -0.80 2.01 23.78
C VAL A 204 0.21 2.30 22.65
N ALA A 205 0.87 3.46 22.71
CA ALA A 205 2.15 3.69 22.02
C ALA A 205 3.00 4.68 22.84
N GLY A 206 3.10 4.40 24.14
CA GLY A 206 4.04 5.06 25.03
C GLY A 206 5.34 4.28 25.05
N ARG A 207 6.43 4.95 24.66
CA ARG A 207 7.85 4.56 24.84
C ARG A 207 8.47 3.70 23.73
N ARG A 208 8.80 4.35 22.62
CA ARG A 208 10.17 4.44 22.04
C ARG A 208 10.08 5.28 20.76
N GLY A 209 10.72 6.46 20.75
CA GLY A 209 11.07 7.14 19.48
C GLY A 209 10.51 8.53 19.19
N VAL A 210 9.53 9.08 19.93
CA VAL A 210 8.96 10.42 19.61
C VAL A 210 9.47 11.51 20.57
N ARG A 211 10.79 11.63 20.69
CA ARG A 211 11.46 12.81 21.25
C ARG A 211 12.59 13.23 20.30
N ALA A 212 12.21 13.81 19.16
CA ALA A 212 13.12 14.62 18.34
C ALA A 212 12.44 15.52 17.28
N ALA A 213 11.14 15.42 16.99
CA ALA A 213 10.60 16.07 15.78
C ALA A 213 9.38 17.03 15.93
N CYS A 214 8.83 17.25 17.12
CA CYS A 214 7.67 18.16 17.31
C CYS A 214 8.02 19.48 18.00
N ALA A 215 8.99 20.20 17.44
CA ALA A 215 9.19 21.62 17.75
C ALA A 215 9.57 22.36 16.46
N ARG A 216 8.63 22.51 15.51
CA ARG A 216 8.77 23.50 14.41
C ARG A 216 7.59 23.78 13.48
N ARG A 217 6.33 23.43 13.78
CA ARG A 217 5.20 23.86 12.92
C ARG A 217 3.97 24.27 13.72
N SER A 218 4.11 25.32 14.51
CA SER A 218 3.01 26.11 15.07
C SER A 218 3.31 27.60 14.88
N CYS A 219 3.36 28.05 13.62
CA CYS A 219 3.10 29.44 13.25
C CYS A 219 2.96 29.53 11.73
N ALA A 220 1.72 29.66 11.24
CA ALA A 220 1.33 30.23 9.93
C ALA A 220 -0.05 29.69 9.47
N ARG A 221 -1.09 29.82 10.31
CA ARG A 221 -2.47 29.89 9.81
C ARG A 221 -3.40 30.58 10.81
N SER A 222 -3.13 31.85 11.06
CA SER A 222 -4.10 32.77 11.66
C SER A 222 -3.71 34.20 11.32
N ASN A 223 -4.14 34.67 10.15
CA ASN A 223 -4.51 36.06 9.87
C ASN A 223 -4.81 36.22 8.38
N ARG A 224 -6.02 35.81 7.98
CA ARG A 224 -6.59 36.26 6.71
C ARG A 224 -8.11 36.23 6.78
N THR A 225 -8.68 37.17 7.54
CA THR A 225 -10.02 37.78 7.33
C THR A 225 -10.36 38.70 8.51
N SER A 226 -9.97 39.98 8.42
CA SER A 226 -10.73 41.14 8.94
C SER A 226 -9.85 42.39 8.90
N LYS A 227 -9.88 43.11 7.77
CA LYS A 227 -9.64 44.57 7.64
C LYS A 227 -9.59 44.93 6.15
N GLU A 228 -10.74 44.87 5.50
CA GLU A 228 -10.94 45.59 4.23
C GLU A 228 -12.40 46.06 4.14
N THR A 229 -12.85 46.76 5.18
CA THR A 229 -14.04 47.62 5.19
C THR A 229 -13.71 48.81 6.06
N SER A 230 -12.88 49.72 5.53
CA SER A 230 -12.80 51.15 5.89
C SER A 230 -11.54 51.75 5.24
N ARG A 231 -11.66 52.21 3.98
CA ARG A 231 -10.82 53.23 3.32
C ARG A 231 -11.26 53.42 1.85
N ARG A 232 -12.47 53.95 1.67
CA ARG A 232 -12.87 54.78 0.52
C ARG A 232 -13.83 55.83 1.05
N ALA A 233 -13.22 56.87 1.63
CA ALA A 233 -13.86 58.12 1.98
C ALA A 233 -12.75 59.18 2.01
N THR A 234 -12.21 59.51 0.84
CA THR A 234 -11.82 60.87 0.43
C THR A 234 -11.58 60.86 -1.07
#